data_AF-A0A0E3KBX3-F1
#
_entry.id   AF-A0A0E3KBX3-F1
#
_cell.length_a   1.000
_cell.length_b   1.000
_cell.length_c   1.000
_cell.angle_alpha   90.00
_cell.angle_beta   90.00
_cell.angle_gamma   90.00
#
_symmetry.space_group_name_H-M   'P 1'
#
loop_
_entity.id
_entity.type
_entity.pdbx_description
1 polymer ?
#
loop_
_entity_poly.entity_id
_entity_poly.type
_entity_poly.pdbx_seq_one_letter_code
_entity_poly.pdbx_strand_id
1 'polypeptide(L)'
;MHNNFYRILKPTKVGNVEVKNVIKYSEGISILPNAVPRYEYFRGLEGENVIDFIDYKGVDDLGDKLRVKAGTKWSEVLEKYKVEFWSNADFSIGGSVFFNDPITGFNEFGKINGRVEVDAYLDGKYYSGRYKGGIVIHVYLKKEEKEIVYKRLYGNLSELISIIKSWYTSRIPVFREVSLVKKDKESYILVSYPKTREVLLQGLLSEFNEESSPIVEKIEYEYWYLGYSPLNTIDSIINLAKESQLSVIRFRKDEIAYSIYSNKRLESIRNTLEYSTIEGEGLFNGCILCGKCVSVCPYGKQTNDVFHTPLGFYSITYFEKENDLANCHMCGLCEQVCPVRLDITNELRKATKINQISPKNLLRSINSDLSSVLIITSLSEELNDQIIKSLIYLIKKGKRVGIFYLAEDFSKIVKNEFSLEGLLKFKEIYTITPEEYFYLQKLKKRTVIDIYNIQLLAMNDLKMNKDNLHIPCLLGSELNESNFTCTNVFLNILNNKDNINRTIDKKVTLCPLTARELNIKTPLDLVEINLDENYISDFYKKLEIGTKDLGEDIEEDLGWYKDIEDRIVDEVYSTLIDGIIKGENIENLVLLYFKLNSMDLTKNIKEILMDKLTKIIFS
;
A
#
# COMPACT_ATOMS: atom_id res chain seq x y z
N MET A 1 18.42 -14.43 -9.20
CA MET A 1 17.03 -14.26 -8.74
C MET A 1 16.27 -13.40 -9.73
N HIS A 2 16.79 -12.22 -10.08
CA HIS A 2 16.22 -11.33 -11.10
C HIS A 2 15.91 -12.01 -12.44
N ASN A 3 16.84 -12.79 -12.98
CA ASN A 3 16.64 -13.50 -14.26
C ASN A 3 15.46 -14.48 -14.23
N ASN A 4 15.15 -15.11 -13.10
CA ASN A 4 14.03 -16.05 -12.99
C ASN A 4 12.67 -15.38 -13.14
N PHE A 5 12.54 -14.13 -12.70
CA PHE A 5 11.31 -13.34 -12.90
C PHE A 5 10.99 -13.15 -14.38
N TYR A 6 12.01 -12.90 -15.20
CA TYR A 6 11.83 -12.70 -16.64
C TYR A 6 11.54 -14.00 -17.39
N ARG A 7 11.70 -15.16 -16.74
CA ARG A 7 11.18 -16.44 -17.25
C ARG A 7 9.67 -16.54 -17.10
N ILE A 8 9.03 -15.73 -16.25
CA ILE A 8 7.58 -15.77 -16.06
C ILE A 8 6.90 -15.14 -17.28
N LEU A 9 6.29 -15.99 -18.12
CA LEU A 9 5.67 -15.55 -19.36
C LEU A 9 4.24 -15.06 -19.15
N LYS A 10 3.55 -15.58 -18.13
CA LYS A 10 2.17 -15.22 -17.71
C LYS A 10 1.81 -15.99 -16.43
N PRO A 11 0.69 -15.70 -15.73
CA PRO A 11 0.38 -16.37 -14.46
C PRO A 11 0.28 -17.90 -14.53
N THR A 12 0.00 -18.47 -15.69
CA THR A 12 -0.15 -19.92 -15.90
C THR A 12 1.07 -20.56 -16.55
N LYS A 13 2.15 -19.81 -16.86
CA LYS A 13 3.30 -20.34 -17.60
C LYS A 13 4.62 -19.65 -17.26
N VAL A 14 5.61 -20.47 -16.93
CA VAL A 14 7.03 -20.10 -16.87
C VAL A 14 7.75 -20.71 -18.07
N GLY A 15 8.66 -19.95 -18.69
CA GLY A 15 9.48 -20.37 -19.81
C GLY A 15 10.56 -21.38 -19.41
N ASN A 16 10.93 -22.23 -20.37
CA ASN A 16 11.92 -23.28 -20.20
C ASN A 16 13.35 -22.78 -20.47
N VAL A 17 13.50 -21.73 -21.28
CA VAL A 17 14.78 -21.07 -21.55
C VAL A 17 15.25 -20.28 -20.33
N GLU A 18 16.53 -20.42 -20.02
CA GLU A 18 17.21 -19.63 -19.00
C GLU A 18 17.50 -18.23 -19.53
N VAL A 19 17.09 -17.20 -18.78
CA VAL A 19 17.41 -15.81 -19.08
C VAL A 19 18.85 -15.54 -18.65
N LYS A 20 19.70 -15.20 -19.61
CA LYS A 20 21.12 -14.88 -19.39
C LYS A 20 21.31 -13.39 -19.11
N ASN A 21 20.68 -12.54 -19.93
CA ASN A 21 20.85 -11.09 -19.87
C ASN A 21 19.50 -10.38 -19.77
N VAL A 22 19.42 -9.40 -18.87
CA VAL A 22 18.30 -8.47 -18.76
C VAL A 22 18.86 -7.06 -18.90
N ILE A 23 18.40 -6.32 -19.91
CA ILE A 23 18.84 -4.96 -20.18
C ILE A 23 17.65 -4.02 -19.96
N LYS A 24 17.73 -3.18 -18.93
CA LYS A 24 16.75 -2.09 -18.75
C LYS A 24 16.92 -1.09 -19.88
N TYR A 25 15.86 -0.87 -20.65
CA TYR A 25 15.91 0.02 -21.80
C TYR A 25 15.96 1.49 -21.37
N SER A 26 16.82 2.24 -22.03
CA SER A 26 16.85 3.70 -22.05
C SER A 26 17.27 4.16 -23.45
N GLU A 27 16.96 5.40 -23.80
CA GLU A 27 17.28 5.92 -25.13
C GLU A 27 18.79 5.80 -25.42
N GLY A 28 19.14 5.34 -26.62
CA GLY A 28 20.52 5.14 -27.04
C GLY A 28 21.10 3.74 -26.78
N ILE A 29 20.39 2.88 -26.04
CA ILE A 29 20.79 1.47 -25.88
C ILE A 29 20.54 0.70 -27.18
N SER A 30 21.58 0.00 -27.68
CA SER A 30 21.46 -0.91 -28.82
C SER A 30 20.74 -2.20 -28.42
N ILE A 31 19.81 -2.65 -29.25
CA ILE A 31 19.06 -3.89 -29.03
C ILE A 31 19.75 -5.03 -29.79
N LEU A 32 20.15 -6.07 -29.06
CA LEU A 32 20.78 -7.25 -29.63
C LEU A 32 19.83 -7.98 -30.60
N PRO A 33 20.34 -8.59 -31.69
CA PRO A 33 19.56 -9.54 -32.48
C PRO A 33 19.03 -10.68 -31.60
N ASN A 34 17.81 -11.15 -31.87
CA ASN A 34 17.12 -12.21 -31.10
C ASN A 34 16.77 -11.86 -29.64
N ALA A 35 16.88 -10.59 -29.23
CA ALA A 35 16.36 -10.18 -27.93
C ALA A 35 14.82 -10.19 -27.94
N VAL A 36 14.22 -10.40 -26.76
CA VAL A 36 12.76 -10.36 -26.56
C VAL A 36 12.37 -9.21 -25.63
N PRO A 37 11.21 -8.56 -25.83
CA PRO A 37 10.80 -7.45 -24.98
C PRO A 37 10.01 -7.91 -23.75
N ARG A 38 10.14 -7.14 -22.67
CA ARG A 38 9.25 -7.19 -21.50
C ARG A 38 8.64 -5.80 -21.31
N TYR A 39 7.38 -5.63 -21.66
CA TYR A 39 6.69 -4.35 -21.50
C TYR A 39 5.89 -4.25 -20.20
N GLU A 40 5.39 -5.39 -19.68
CA GLU A 40 4.64 -5.46 -18.42
C GLU A 40 5.06 -6.68 -17.59
N TYR A 41 4.58 -6.75 -16.35
CA TYR A 41 4.91 -7.84 -15.42
C TYR A 41 4.15 -9.15 -15.68
N PHE A 42 2.94 -9.09 -16.22
CA PHE A 42 2.01 -10.22 -16.31
C PHE A 42 2.06 -10.98 -17.64
N ARG A 43 2.82 -10.49 -18.64
CA ARG A 43 3.03 -11.20 -19.90
C ARG A 43 4.40 -10.93 -20.51
N GLY A 44 4.95 -11.90 -21.23
CA GLY A 44 6.26 -11.81 -21.86
C GLY A 44 6.54 -12.93 -22.85
N LEU A 45 7.71 -12.90 -23.47
CA LEU A 45 8.19 -13.94 -24.37
C LEU A 45 9.40 -14.66 -23.80
N GLU A 46 9.58 -15.88 -24.25
CA GLU A 46 10.70 -16.74 -23.90
C GLU A 46 11.94 -16.34 -24.71
N GLY A 47 13.06 -16.10 -24.03
CA GLY A 47 14.32 -15.76 -24.68
C GLY A 47 15.48 -15.58 -23.69
N GLU A 48 16.71 -15.78 -24.17
CA GLU A 48 17.92 -15.66 -23.35
C GLU A 48 18.30 -14.19 -23.05
N ASN A 49 17.94 -13.27 -23.94
CA ASN A 49 18.23 -11.84 -23.84
C ASN A 49 16.92 -11.07 -23.76
N VAL A 50 16.64 -10.45 -22.62
CA VAL A 50 15.41 -9.71 -22.37
C VAL A 50 15.69 -8.22 -22.30
N ILE A 51 14.93 -7.42 -23.05
CA ILE A 51 14.95 -5.97 -22.96
C ILE A 51 13.75 -5.54 -22.12
N ASP A 52 14.01 -4.95 -20.95
CA ASP A 52 13.00 -4.51 -19.99
C ASP A 52 12.57 -3.06 -20.26
N PHE A 53 11.30 -2.90 -20.63
CA PHE A 53 10.66 -1.61 -20.91
C PHE A 53 9.69 -1.18 -19.81
N ILE A 54 9.54 -1.93 -18.72
CA ILE A 54 8.50 -1.68 -17.71
C ILE A 54 8.60 -0.25 -17.13
N ASP A 55 9.82 0.23 -16.89
CA ASP A 55 10.09 1.57 -16.39
C ASP A 55 10.24 2.63 -17.51
N TYR A 56 10.25 2.20 -18.79
CA TYR A 56 10.38 3.08 -19.95
C TYR A 56 9.02 3.70 -20.33
N LYS A 57 8.63 4.72 -19.56
CA LYS A 57 7.31 5.37 -19.63
C LYS A 57 7.40 6.86 -19.93
N GLY A 58 6.34 7.40 -20.55
CA GLY A 58 6.21 8.81 -20.86
C GLY A 58 5.47 9.06 -22.17
N VAL A 59 4.94 10.28 -22.29
CA VAL A 59 4.17 10.75 -23.45
C VAL A 59 4.69 12.11 -23.87
N ASP A 60 5.12 12.22 -25.12
CA ASP A 60 5.43 13.49 -25.76
C ASP A 60 4.25 13.91 -26.65
N ASP A 61 3.72 15.10 -26.40
CA ASP A 61 2.64 15.67 -27.21
C ASP A 61 3.22 16.38 -28.44
N LEU A 62 2.87 15.90 -29.63
CA LEU A 62 3.35 16.43 -30.92
C LEU A 62 2.29 17.28 -31.65
N GLY A 63 1.20 17.66 -30.97
CA GLY A 63 0.09 18.38 -31.59
C GLY A 63 -1.07 17.45 -31.94
N ASP A 64 -1.15 16.98 -33.19
CA ASP A 64 -2.22 16.06 -33.67
C ASP A 64 -1.98 14.59 -33.28
N LYS A 65 -0.73 14.27 -32.93
CA LYS A 65 -0.28 12.94 -32.50
C LYS A 65 0.40 12.99 -31.13
N LEU A 66 0.46 11.83 -30.50
CA LEU A 66 1.25 11.55 -29.31
C LEU A 66 2.38 10.60 -29.70
N ARG A 67 3.59 10.85 -29.23
CA ARG A 67 4.68 9.87 -29.23
C ARG A 67 4.75 9.27 -27.84
N VAL A 68 4.44 7.97 -27.74
CA VAL A 68 4.30 7.29 -26.45
C VAL A 68 5.38 6.24 -26.29
N LYS A 69 6.09 6.27 -25.15
CA LYS A 69 7.09 5.26 -24.80
C LYS A 69 6.44 3.90 -24.55
N ALA A 70 7.07 2.84 -25.02
CA ALA A 70 6.48 1.49 -25.10
C ALA A 70 5.95 0.92 -23.78
N GLY A 71 6.59 1.23 -22.63
CA GLY A 71 6.16 0.76 -21.31
C GLY A 71 4.97 1.53 -20.71
N THR A 72 4.55 2.63 -21.34
CA THR A 72 3.43 3.47 -20.84
C THR A 72 2.11 2.72 -20.94
N LYS A 73 1.33 2.68 -19.86
CA LYS A 73 0.00 2.05 -19.85
C LYS A 73 -1.04 2.86 -20.59
N TRP A 74 -2.07 2.20 -21.11
CA TRP A 74 -3.23 2.89 -21.71
C TRP A 74 -3.94 3.80 -20.71
N SER A 75 -4.09 3.39 -19.44
CA SER A 75 -4.66 4.23 -18.38
C SER A 75 -3.93 5.57 -18.21
N GLU A 76 -2.59 5.56 -18.28
CA GLU A 76 -1.76 6.78 -18.14
C GLU A 76 -1.98 7.75 -19.32
N VAL A 77 -2.27 7.24 -20.52
CA VAL A 77 -2.61 8.08 -21.69
C VAL A 77 -4.05 8.58 -21.61
N LEU A 78 -5.00 7.70 -21.30
CA LEU A 78 -6.43 8.00 -21.28
C LEU A 78 -6.84 8.97 -20.17
N GLU A 79 -6.04 9.08 -19.11
CA GLU A 79 -6.23 10.09 -18.05
C GLU A 79 -6.09 11.53 -18.58
N LYS A 80 -5.22 11.74 -19.57
CA LYS A 80 -4.83 13.09 -20.05
C LYS A 80 -5.24 13.38 -21.49
N TYR A 81 -5.40 12.35 -22.32
CA TYR A 81 -5.57 12.50 -23.76
C TYR A 81 -6.73 11.65 -24.30
N LYS A 82 -7.41 12.18 -25.31
CA LYS A 82 -8.36 11.41 -26.14
C LYS A 82 -7.63 10.88 -27.36
N VAL A 83 -7.74 9.58 -27.63
CA VAL A 83 -7.08 8.88 -28.74
C VAL A 83 -8.11 8.11 -29.57
N GLU A 84 -7.81 7.91 -30.86
CA GLU A 84 -8.75 7.28 -31.81
C GLU A 84 -9.18 5.85 -31.41
N PHE A 85 -8.26 5.10 -30.80
CA PHE A 85 -8.44 3.73 -30.33
C PHE A 85 -7.51 3.45 -29.15
N TRP A 86 -7.81 2.40 -28.38
CA TRP A 86 -7.01 1.97 -27.23
C TRP A 86 -7.35 0.51 -26.86
N SER A 87 -6.52 -0.13 -26.04
CA SER A 87 -6.70 -1.51 -25.52
C SER A 87 -6.83 -1.49 -23.99
N ASN A 88 -6.97 -2.65 -23.33
CA ASN A 88 -7.08 -2.78 -21.88
C ASN A 88 -6.20 -1.78 -21.11
N ALA A 89 -6.79 -1.07 -20.16
CA ALA A 89 -6.19 0.08 -19.50
C ALA A 89 -4.94 -0.27 -18.67
N ASP A 90 -4.79 -1.53 -18.24
CA ASP A 90 -3.62 -2.01 -17.50
C ASP A 90 -2.47 -2.45 -18.41
N PHE A 91 -2.73 -2.61 -19.72
CA PHE A 91 -1.72 -2.96 -20.71
C PHE A 91 -0.88 -1.74 -21.11
N SER A 92 0.38 -2.01 -21.39
CA SER A 92 1.31 -1.10 -22.04
C SER A 92 0.97 -0.93 -23.52
N ILE A 93 1.27 0.24 -24.05
CA ILE A 93 1.00 0.58 -25.44
C ILE A 93 1.92 -0.18 -26.39
N GLY A 94 3.22 -0.30 -26.05
CA GLY A 94 4.18 -1.10 -26.81
C GLY A 94 3.82 -2.59 -26.79
N GLY A 95 3.45 -3.13 -25.63
CA GLY A 95 2.94 -4.49 -25.49
C GLY A 95 1.69 -4.73 -26.32
N SER A 96 0.77 -3.76 -26.36
CA SER A 96 -0.47 -3.88 -27.14
C SER A 96 -0.23 -3.99 -28.64
N VAL A 97 0.73 -3.21 -29.16
CA VAL A 97 1.13 -3.30 -30.57
C VAL A 97 1.83 -4.63 -30.85
N PHE A 98 2.78 -5.00 -29.98
CA PHE A 98 3.62 -6.18 -30.14
C PHE A 98 2.82 -7.48 -30.09
N PHE A 99 1.96 -7.63 -29.08
CA PHE A 99 1.11 -8.79 -28.87
C PHE A 99 -0.21 -8.74 -29.67
N ASN A 100 -0.42 -7.65 -30.41
CA ASN A 100 -1.59 -7.42 -31.25
C ASN A 100 -2.92 -7.50 -30.49
N ASP A 101 -3.04 -6.76 -29.40
CA ASP A 101 -4.21 -6.84 -28.51
C ASP A 101 -5.50 -6.37 -29.20
N PRO A 102 -6.67 -6.96 -28.85
CA PRO A 102 -7.98 -6.41 -29.19
C PRO A 102 -8.10 -4.93 -28.77
N ILE A 103 -8.72 -4.10 -29.61
CA ILE A 103 -8.86 -2.66 -29.37
C ILE A 103 -10.31 -2.17 -29.43
N THR A 104 -10.62 -1.17 -28.61
CA THR A 104 -11.77 -0.28 -28.79
C THR A 104 -11.64 0.42 -30.15
N GLY A 105 -12.72 0.49 -30.93
CA GLY A 105 -12.69 0.97 -32.32
C GLY A 105 -12.31 -0.06 -33.39
N PHE A 106 -12.32 -1.35 -33.06
CA PHE A 106 -11.94 -2.44 -33.97
C PHE A 106 -12.65 -2.40 -35.34
N ASN A 107 -13.94 -2.04 -35.40
CA ASN A 107 -14.68 -2.01 -36.66
C ASN A 107 -14.05 -1.03 -37.68
N GLU A 108 -13.66 0.16 -37.21
CA GLU A 108 -13.02 1.19 -38.04
C GLU A 108 -11.52 0.91 -38.27
N PHE A 109 -10.77 0.61 -37.20
CA PHE A 109 -9.30 0.58 -37.27
C PHE A 109 -8.70 -0.81 -37.52
N GLY A 110 -9.42 -1.87 -37.18
CA GLY A 110 -8.91 -3.24 -37.28
C GLY A 110 -7.88 -3.59 -36.21
N LYS A 111 -6.96 -4.49 -36.57
CA LYS A 111 -5.87 -4.94 -35.70
C LYS A 111 -4.87 -3.80 -35.46
N ILE A 112 -4.47 -3.64 -34.20
CA ILE A 112 -3.60 -2.54 -33.77
C ILE A 112 -2.25 -2.54 -34.51
N ASN A 113 -1.64 -3.71 -34.72
CA ASN A 113 -0.35 -3.86 -35.38
C ASN A 113 -0.36 -3.38 -36.84
N GLY A 114 -1.53 -3.33 -37.49
CA GLY A 114 -1.68 -2.86 -38.86
C GLY A 114 -1.96 -1.35 -38.98
N ARG A 115 -2.21 -0.67 -37.86
CA ARG A 115 -2.72 0.71 -37.81
C ARG A 115 -1.67 1.75 -37.36
N VAL A 116 -0.75 1.38 -36.50
CA VAL A 116 0.19 2.32 -35.86
C VAL A 116 1.48 2.54 -36.66
N GLU A 117 2.03 3.73 -36.47
CA GLU A 117 3.45 4.04 -36.74
C GLU A 117 4.24 3.82 -35.44
N VAL A 118 5.48 3.37 -35.55
CA VAL A 118 6.35 3.07 -34.41
C VAL A 118 7.80 3.48 -34.69
N ASP A 119 8.55 3.63 -33.61
CA ASP A 119 10.00 3.44 -33.61
C ASP A 119 10.27 2.03 -33.05
N ALA A 120 11.00 1.19 -33.77
CA ALA A 120 11.21 -0.21 -33.39
C ALA A 120 12.54 -0.77 -33.87
N TYR A 121 12.93 -1.93 -33.35
CA TYR A 121 14.08 -2.72 -33.80
C TYR A 121 13.61 -4.05 -34.38
N LEU A 122 14.01 -4.34 -35.61
CA LEU A 122 13.82 -5.64 -36.25
C LEU A 122 15.20 -6.25 -36.52
N ASP A 123 15.45 -7.44 -35.97
CA ASP A 123 16.74 -8.12 -36.06
C ASP A 123 17.94 -7.24 -35.66
N GLY A 124 17.76 -6.46 -34.60
CA GLY A 124 18.77 -5.53 -34.08
C GLY A 124 18.95 -4.24 -34.90
N LYS A 125 18.15 -4.02 -35.96
CA LYS A 125 18.19 -2.79 -36.77
C LYS A 125 17.01 -1.88 -36.44
N TYR A 126 17.32 -0.62 -36.11
CA TYR A 126 16.32 0.41 -35.91
C TYR A 126 15.56 0.72 -37.19
N TYR A 127 14.25 0.94 -37.07
CA TYR A 127 13.41 1.53 -38.11
C TYR A 127 12.31 2.41 -37.50
N SER A 128 11.83 3.35 -38.30
CA SER A 128 10.65 4.17 -37.98
C SER A 128 9.63 4.10 -39.11
N GLY A 129 8.35 4.14 -38.76
CA GLY A 129 7.23 4.09 -39.71
C GLY A 129 6.21 3.02 -39.35
N ARG A 130 5.45 2.52 -40.33
CA ARG A 130 4.45 1.47 -40.10
C ARG A 130 5.09 0.23 -39.47
N TYR A 131 4.46 -0.32 -38.44
CA TYR A 131 4.98 -1.50 -37.75
C TYR A 131 5.10 -2.70 -38.69
N LYS A 132 6.30 -3.31 -38.72
CA LYS A 132 6.67 -4.47 -39.55
C LYS A 132 7.09 -5.69 -38.71
N GLY A 133 6.90 -5.62 -37.39
CA GLY A 133 7.42 -6.61 -36.42
C GLY A 133 8.63 -6.10 -35.64
N GLY A 134 9.10 -6.91 -34.68
CA GLY A 134 10.24 -6.58 -33.83
C GLY A 134 9.88 -5.84 -32.54
N ILE A 135 10.90 -5.36 -31.82
CA ILE A 135 10.75 -4.72 -30.51
C ILE A 135 10.33 -3.25 -30.70
N VAL A 136 9.18 -2.88 -30.14
CA VAL A 136 8.61 -1.52 -30.19
C VAL A 136 9.21 -0.67 -29.09
N ILE A 137 9.64 0.55 -29.40
CA ILE A 137 10.18 1.52 -28.43
C ILE A 137 9.24 2.71 -28.27
N HIS A 138 8.73 3.23 -29.37
CA HIS A 138 7.71 4.27 -29.37
C HIS A 138 6.54 3.88 -30.24
N VAL A 139 5.35 4.32 -29.85
CA VAL A 139 4.13 4.20 -30.64
C VAL A 139 3.58 5.59 -30.88
N TYR A 140 3.26 5.90 -32.13
CA TYR A 140 2.65 7.16 -32.50
C TYR A 140 1.13 7.00 -32.58
N LEU A 141 0.42 7.64 -31.66
CA LEU A 141 -1.05 7.59 -31.56
C LEU A 141 -1.65 8.89 -32.07
N LYS A 142 -2.70 8.81 -32.88
CA LYS A 142 -3.48 9.99 -33.27
C LYS A 142 -4.43 10.39 -32.16
N LYS A 143 -4.54 11.68 -31.91
CA LYS A 143 -5.55 12.22 -31.00
C LYS A 143 -6.94 12.15 -31.64
N GLU A 144 -7.94 12.02 -30.79
CA GLU A 144 -9.33 12.10 -31.24
C GLU A 144 -9.86 13.53 -31.17
N GLU A 145 -10.14 14.10 -32.33
CA GLU A 145 -10.71 15.45 -32.49
C GLU A 145 -12.22 15.44 -32.70
N LYS A 146 -12.81 14.30 -33.09
CA LYS A 146 -14.24 14.17 -33.37
C LYS A 146 -15.00 13.91 -32.07
N GLU A 147 -16.21 14.47 -31.98
CA GLU A 147 -17.17 14.09 -30.96
C GLU A 147 -17.65 12.66 -31.22
N ILE A 148 -17.37 11.76 -30.27
CA ILE A 148 -17.78 10.36 -30.33
C ILE A 148 -19.03 10.17 -29.48
N VAL A 149 -20.06 9.58 -30.09
CA VAL A 149 -21.31 9.20 -29.44
C VAL A 149 -21.22 7.74 -29.05
N TYR A 150 -21.71 7.41 -27.85
CA TYR A 150 -21.85 6.04 -27.35
C TYR A 150 -23.32 5.75 -27.13
N LYS A 151 -23.78 4.59 -27.59
CA LYS A 151 -25.14 4.13 -27.30
C LYS A 151 -25.15 2.67 -26.89
N ARG A 152 -26.12 2.30 -26.06
CA ARG A 152 -26.25 0.97 -25.45
C ARG A 152 -27.65 0.38 -25.65
N LEU A 153 -27.71 -0.91 -25.99
CA LEU A 153 -28.95 -1.70 -26.06
C LEU A 153 -28.83 -2.93 -25.17
N TYR A 154 -29.72 -3.07 -24.19
CA TYR A 154 -29.78 -4.25 -23.30
C TYR A 154 -30.58 -5.38 -23.93
N GLY A 155 -30.22 -6.61 -23.59
CA GLY A 155 -30.97 -7.80 -24.00
C GLY A 155 -30.28 -9.09 -23.58
N ASN A 156 -30.86 -10.24 -23.93
CA ASN A 156 -30.16 -11.50 -23.74
C ASN A 156 -29.10 -11.72 -24.83
N LEU A 157 -28.05 -12.48 -24.52
CA LEU A 157 -26.93 -12.67 -25.46
C LEU A 157 -27.38 -13.17 -26.84
N SER A 158 -28.27 -14.16 -26.89
CA SER A 158 -28.73 -14.78 -28.14
C SER A 158 -29.46 -13.81 -29.07
N GLU A 159 -30.31 -12.95 -28.51
CA GLU A 159 -31.01 -11.88 -29.23
C GLU A 159 -30.03 -10.84 -29.74
N LEU A 160 -29.14 -10.36 -28.88
CA LEU A 160 -28.16 -9.33 -29.23
C LEU A 160 -27.20 -9.80 -30.34
N ILE A 161 -26.77 -11.06 -30.30
CA ILE A 161 -25.95 -11.65 -31.38
C ILE A 161 -26.74 -11.69 -32.69
N SER A 162 -28.03 -12.07 -32.64
CA SER A 162 -28.89 -12.11 -33.82
C SER A 162 -29.01 -10.72 -34.46
N ILE A 163 -29.17 -9.68 -33.63
CA ILE A 163 -29.18 -8.27 -34.08
C ILE A 163 -27.86 -7.94 -34.79
N ILE A 164 -26.71 -8.20 -34.15
CA ILE A 164 -25.40 -7.89 -34.75
C ILE A 164 -25.21 -8.67 -36.05
N LYS A 165 -25.50 -9.98 -36.08
CA LYS A 165 -25.39 -10.81 -37.30
C LYS A 165 -26.21 -10.21 -38.44
N SER A 166 -27.41 -9.69 -38.16
CA SER A 166 -28.27 -9.03 -39.17
C SER A 166 -27.66 -7.75 -39.75
N TRP A 167 -26.82 -7.04 -39.01
CA TRP A 167 -26.16 -5.84 -39.51
C TRP A 167 -25.06 -6.19 -40.51
N TYR A 168 -24.34 -7.29 -40.29
CA TYR A 168 -23.20 -7.72 -41.10
C TYR A 168 -23.57 -8.64 -42.28
N THR A 169 -24.84 -9.06 -42.43
CA THR A 169 -25.30 -9.88 -43.58
C THR A 169 -25.43 -9.09 -44.89
N SER A 170 -25.65 -7.77 -44.83
CA SER A 170 -25.97 -6.95 -46.01
C SER A 170 -25.00 -5.78 -46.27
N ARG A 171 -24.31 -5.28 -45.25
CA ARG A 171 -23.33 -4.19 -45.35
C ARG A 171 -22.42 -4.16 -44.12
N ILE A 172 -21.34 -3.37 -44.16
CA ILE A 172 -20.57 -3.05 -42.96
C ILE A 172 -21.17 -1.78 -42.36
N PRO A 173 -21.74 -1.81 -41.15
CA PRO A 173 -22.29 -0.61 -40.56
C PRO A 173 -21.18 0.39 -40.24
N VAL A 174 -21.45 1.68 -40.46
CA VAL A 174 -20.47 2.78 -40.34
C VAL A 174 -20.15 3.18 -38.88
N PHE A 175 -20.34 2.25 -37.95
CA PHE A 175 -19.90 2.38 -36.57
C PHE A 175 -18.38 2.43 -36.49
N ARG A 176 -17.86 3.14 -35.48
CA ARG A 176 -16.46 2.98 -35.06
C ARG A 176 -16.24 1.64 -34.36
N GLU A 177 -17.20 1.28 -33.51
CA GLU A 177 -17.18 0.02 -32.78
C GLU A 177 -18.58 -0.54 -32.66
N VAL A 178 -18.67 -1.86 -32.79
CA VAL A 178 -19.82 -2.67 -32.41
C VAL A 178 -19.29 -3.72 -31.46
N SER A 179 -19.72 -3.67 -30.22
CA SER A 179 -19.25 -4.57 -29.16
C SER A 179 -20.41 -5.21 -28.44
N LEU A 180 -20.41 -6.53 -28.38
CA LEU A 180 -21.26 -7.27 -27.46
C LEU A 180 -20.53 -7.38 -26.12
N VAL A 181 -21.14 -6.86 -25.08
CA VAL A 181 -20.60 -6.88 -23.73
C VAL A 181 -21.46 -7.76 -22.85
N LYS A 182 -20.80 -8.65 -22.12
CA LYS A 182 -21.36 -9.43 -21.02
C LYS A 182 -20.64 -9.03 -19.74
N LYS A 183 -21.36 -8.49 -18.76
CA LYS A 183 -20.80 -8.12 -17.46
C LYS A 183 -21.68 -8.68 -16.36
N ASP A 184 -21.16 -9.63 -15.60
CA ASP A 184 -21.90 -10.38 -14.58
C ASP A 184 -23.18 -11.00 -15.14
N LYS A 185 -24.35 -10.47 -14.76
CA LYS A 185 -25.67 -10.92 -15.23
C LYS A 185 -26.23 -10.07 -16.37
N GLU A 186 -25.61 -8.94 -16.67
CA GLU A 186 -26.06 -8.03 -17.72
C GLU A 186 -25.40 -8.37 -19.06
N SER A 187 -26.13 -8.13 -20.13
CA SER A 187 -25.61 -8.23 -21.49
C SER A 187 -26.20 -7.10 -22.33
N TYR A 188 -25.36 -6.55 -23.22
CA TYR A 188 -25.72 -5.40 -24.02
C TYR A 188 -24.84 -5.26 -25.25
N ILE A 189 -25.37 -4.59 -26.27
CA ILE A 189 -24.58 -4.07 -27.38
C ILE A 189 -24.15 -2.65 -27.01
N LEU A 190 -22.86 -2.37 -27.11
CA LEU A 190 -22.28 -1.04 -27.05
C LEU A 190 -21.81 -0.67 -28.46
N VAL A 191 -22.31 0.45 -28.97
CA VAL A 191 -21.83 1.02 -30.23
C VAL A 191 -21.21 2.38 -30.00
N SER A 192 -20.18 2.69 -30.79
CA SER A 192 -19.61 4.03 -30.84
C SER A 192 -19.46 4.51 -32.27
N TYR A 193 -19.56 5.82 -32.49
CA TYR A 193 -19.39 6.43 -33.81
C TYR A 193 -19.14 7.94 -33.71
N PRO A 194 -18.44 8.56 -34.67
CA PRO A 194 -18.41 10.01 -34.79
C PRO A 194 -19.81 10.56 -35.00
N LYS A 195 -20.17 11.64 -34.29
CA LYS A 195 -21.52 12.24 -34.35
C LYS A 195 -21.98 12.59 -35.76
N THR A 196 -21.04 12.96 -36.64
CA THR A 196 -21.32 13.22 -38.06
C THR A 196 -21.88 12.02 -38.83
N ARG A 197 -21.75 10.79 -38.31
CA ARG A 197 -22.29 9.55 -38.90
C ARG A 197 -23.69 9.19 -38.40
N GLU A 198 -24.24 9.90 -37.41
CA GLU A 198 -25.49 9.50 -36.74
C GLU A 198 -26.66 9.34 -37.71
N VAL A 199 -26.78 10.24 -38.70
CA VAL A 199 -27.83 10.18 -39.74
C VAL A 199 -27.81 8.87 -40.53
N LEU A 200 -26.64 8.27 -40.74
CA LEU A 200 -26.49 7.01 -41.47
C LEU A 200 -26.87 5.78 -40.62
N LEU A 201 -26.99 5.97 -39.31
CA LEU A 201 -27.17 4.92 -38.31
C LEU A 201 -28.56 4.94 -37.65
N GLN A 202 -29.40 5.95 -37.91
CA GLN A 202 -30.73 6.10 -37.28
C GLN A 202 -31.58 4.82 -37.33
N GLY A 203 -31.61 4.13 -38.47
CA GLY A 203 -32.37 2.88 -38.63
C GLY A 203 -31.80 1.67 -37.86
N LEU A 204 -30.60 1.77 -37.30
CA LEU A 204 -29.98 0.74 -36.44
C LEU A 204 -30.04 1.09 -34.95
N LEU A 205 -30.44 2.33 -34.62
CA LEU A 205 -30.30 2.93 -33.28
C LEU A 205 -31.63 3.21 -32.58
N SER A 206 -32.76 2.86 -33.15
CA SER A 206 -34.10 3.25 -32.64
C SER A 206 -34.37 2.82 -31.19
N GLU A 207 -33.80 1.70 -30.76
CA GLU A 207 -34.00 1.12 -29.41
C GLU A 207 -32.80 1.37 -28.47
N PHE A 208 -31.78 2.07 -28.93
CA PHE A 208 -30.56 2.31 -28.17
C PHE A 208 -30.71 3.50 -27.22
N ASN A 209 -30.26 3.34 -25.98
CA ASN A 209 -30.14 4.42 -25.00
C ASN A 209 -28.79 5.13 -25.13
N GLU A 210 -28.75 6.42 -24.76
CA GLU A 210 -27.50 7.16 -24.66
C GLU A 210 -26.57 6.56 -23.58
N GLU A 211 -25.28 6.55 -23.86
CA GLU A 211 -24.24 6.11 -22.94
C GLU A 211 -23.16 7.20 -22.82
N SER A 212 -22.65 7.38 -21.60
CA SER A 212 -21.71 8.45 -21.28
C SER A 212 -20.27 8.13 -21.65
N SER A 213 -19.91 6.85 -21.71
CA SER A 213 -18.52 6.42 -21.81
C SER A 213 -18.36 5.07 -22.49
N PRO A 214 -17.18 4.79 -23.08
CA PRO A 214 -16.86 3.45 -23.55
C PRO A 214 -16.71 2.48 -22.38
N ILE A 215 -16.79 1.18 -22.67
CA ILE A 215 -16.32 0.18 -21.73
C ILE A 215 -14.80 0.28 -21.58
N VAL A 216 -14.29 0.36 -20.34
CA VAL A 216 -12.85 0.35 -20.03
C VAL A 216 -12.47 -0.97 -19.37
N GLU A 217 -11.74 -1.81 -20.11
CA GLU A 217 -11.26 -3.11 -19.62
C GLU A 217 -10.01 -2.94 -18.74
N LYS A 218 -9.89 -3.77 -17.70
CA LYS A 218 -8.77 -3.82 -16.75
C LYS A 218 -8.43 -5.27 -16.42
N ILE A 219 -7.22 -5.52 -15.93
CA ILE A 219 -6.87 -6.85 -15.41
C ILE A 219 -7.34 -6.92 -13.96
N GLU A 220 -8.49 -7.58 -13.76
CA GLU A 220 -9.12 -7.74 -12.45
C GLU A 220 -9.47 -9.19 -12.09
N TYR A 221 -9.18 -10.13 -12.99
CA TYR A 221 -9.63 -11.51 -12.91
C TYR A 221 -8.45 -12.46 -13.06
N GLU A 222 -8.57 -13.66 -12.48
CA GLU A 222 -7.51 -14.68 -12.48
C GLU A 222 -7.13 -15.17 -13.88
N TYR A 223 -8.12 -15.26 -14.76
CA TYR A 223 -7.98 -15.76 -16.13
C TYR A 223 -8.42 -14.71 -17.13
N TRP A 224 -7.64 -14.57 -18.20
CA TRP A 224 -7.97 -13.72 -19.34
C TRP A 224 -7.64 -14.43 -20.66
N TYR A 225 -8.58 -14.30 -21.58
CA TYR A 225 -8.52 -14.91 -22.90
C TYR A 225 -8.77 -13.84 -23.93
N LEU A 226 -7.74 -13.54 -24.71
CA LEU A 226 -7.78 -12.51 -25.74
C LEU A 226 -7.47 -13.17 -27.07
N GLY A 227 -8.14 -12.74 -28.13
CA GLY A 227 -7.94 -13.37 -29.43
C GLY A 227 -8.76 -12.77 -30.54
N TYR A 228 -8.58 -13.39 -31.70
CA TYR A 228 -9.32 -13.10 -32.90
C TYR A 228 -9.92 -14.40 -33.44
N SER A 229 -11.12 -14.33 -33.97
CA SER A 229 -11.77 -15.47 -34.61
C SER A 229 -12.55 -15.02 -35.83
N PRO A 230 -12.72 -15.88 -36.84
CA PRO A 230 -13.71 -15.62 -37.88
C PRO A 230 -15.12 -15.52 -37.28
N LEU A 231 -15.98 -14.70 -37.86
CA LEU A 231 -17.34 -14.46 -37.36
C LEU A 231 -18.19 -15.75 -37.31
N ASN A 232 -17.90 -16.73 -38.16
CA ASN A 232 -18.62 -18.01 -38.18
C ASN A 232 -18.35 -18.91 -36.95
N THR A 233 -17.33 -18.61 -36.13
CA THR A 233 -17.04 -19.35 -34.90
C THR A 233 -17.66 -18.68 -33.66
N ILE A 234 -18.42 -17.60 -33.83
CA ILE A 234 -18.93 -16.78 -32.73
C ILE A 234 -19.72 -17.56 -31.68
N ASP A 235 -20.49 -18.57 -32.07
CA ASP A 235 -21.36 -19.28 -31.14
C ASP A 235 -20.54 -20.03 -30.06
N SER A 236 -19.30 -20.46 -30.38
CA SER A 236 -18.40 -21.05 -29.37
C SER A 236 -17.89 -19.98 -28.39
N ILE A 237 -17.47 -18.82 -28.90
CA ILE A 237 -17.01 -17.68 -28.10
C ILE A 237 -18.13 -17.17 -27.17
N ILE A 238 -19.37 -17.18 -27.64
CA ILE A 238 -20.54 -16.76 -26.86
C ILE A 238 -20.85 -17.71 -25.72
N ASN A 239 -20.75 -19.02 -25.95
CA ASN A 239 -20.95 -19.97 -24.87
C ASN A 239 -19.94 -19.75 -23.73
N LEU A 240 -18.70 -19.42 -24.08
CA LEU A 240 -17.64 -19.10 -23.12
C LEU A 240 -17.91 -17.75 -22.42
N ALA A 241 -18.40 -16.77 -23.16
CA ALA A 241 -18.80 -15.47 -22.60
C ALA A 241 -19.95 -15.56 -21.59
N LYS A 242 -20.80 -16.59 -21.65
CA LYS A 242 -21.86 -16.81 -20.64
C LYS A 242 -21.28 -17.16 -19.27
N GLU A 243 -20.19 -17.93 -19.25
CA GLU A 243 -19.56 -18.46 -18.04
C GLU A 243 -18.56 -17.48 -17.39
N SER A 244 -18.10 -16.48 -18.14
CA SER A 244 -17.11 -15.48 -17.70
C SER A 244 -17.69 -14.47 -16.71
N GLN A 245 -16.87 -13.62 -16.08
CA GLN A 245 -17.37 -12.46 -15.33
C GLN A 245 -17.53 -11.24 -16.24
N LEU A 246 -16.60 -11.07 -17.18
CA LEU A 246 -16.62 -10.00 -18.15
C LEU A 246 -16.25 -10.54 -19.54
N SER A 247 -16.96 -10.12 -20.57
CA SER A 247 -16.56 -10.37 -21.96
C SER A 247 -16.89 -9.18 -22.84
N VAL A 248 -15.97 -8.84 -23.72
CA VAL A 248 -16.13 -7.81 -24.74
C VAL A 248 -15.77 -8.43 -26.08
N ILE A 249 -16.77 -8.60 -26.94
CA ILE A 249 -16.62 -9.19 -28.27
C ILE A 249 -16.90 -8.11 -29.29
N ARG A 250 -15.89 -7.77 -30.09
CA ARG A 250 -15.89 -6.65 -31.03
C ARG A 250 -15.97 -7.18 -32.44
N PHE A 251 -16.79 -6.54 -33.26
CA PHE A 251 -17.13 -7.04 -34.58
C PHE A 251 -16.51 -6.19 -35.68
N ARG A 252 -15.99 -6.85 -36.72
CA ARG A 252 -15.51 -6.22 -37.95
C ARG A 252 -15.61 -7.17 -39.12
N LYS A 253 -16.47 -6.86 -40.09
CA LYS A 253 -16.65 -7.66 -41.32
C LYS A 253 -16.93 -9.14 -40.97
N ASP A 254 -16.00 -10.02 -41.32
CA ASP A 254 -15.98 -11.46 -41.14
C ASP A 254 -15.08 -11.91 -39.97
N GLU A 255 -14.60 -10.99 -39.14
CA GLU A 255 -13.72 -11.25 -38.00
C GLU A 255 -14.28 -10.63 -36.70
N ILE A 256 -14.03 -11.30 -35.58
CA ILE A 256 -14.27 -10.80 -34.24
C ILE A 256 -12.95 -10.70 -33.47
N ALA A 257 -12.83 -9.67 -32.65
CA ALA A 257 -11.79 -9.56 -31.63
C ALA A 257 -12.47 -9.72 -30.26
N TYR A 258 -11.98 -10.63 -29.42
CA TYR A 258 -12.60 -10.92 -28.13
C TYR A 258 -11.62 -10.73 -26.98
N SER A 259 -12.16 -10.27 -25.87
CA SER A 259 -11.53 -10.24 -24.56
C SER A 259 -12.51 -10.88 -23.57
N ILE A 260 -12.12 -11.98 -22.94
CA ILE A 260 -12.94 -12.71 -21.96
C ILE A 260 -12.14 -12.80 -20.68
N TYR A 261 -12.76 -12.42 -19.56
CA TYR A 261 -12.15 -12.42 -18.24
C TYR A 261 -12.96 -13.26 -17.27
N SER A 262 -12.28 -14.12 -16.51
CA SER A 262 -12.93 -15.06 -15.61
C SER A 262 -12.13 -15.27 -14.32
N ASN A 263 -12.82 -15.49 -13.20
CA ASN A 263 -12.22 -15.97 -11.95
C ASN A 263 -12.08 -17.49 -11.90
N LYS A 264 -12.57 -18.19 -12.93
CA LYS A 264 -12.44 -19.63 -13.08
C LYS A 264 -11.90 -19.95 -14.46
N ARG A 265 -11.09 -21.00 -14.56
CA ARG A 265 -10.60 -21.45 -15.85
C ARG A 265 -11.77 -21.83 -16.76
N LEU A 266 -11.79 -21.26 -17.97
CA LEU A 266 -12.71 -21.64 -19.03
C LEU A 266 -12.01 -22.63 -19.96
N GLU A 267 -12.60 -23.81 -20.15
CA GLU A 267 -12.08 -24.82 -21.06
C GLU A 267 -12.41 -24.45 -22.52
N SER A 268 -11.66 -25.01 -23.48
CA SER A 268 -12.04 -25.01 -24.92
C SER A 268 -11.96 -23.69 -25.71
N ILE A 269 -11.32 -22.62 -25.21
CA ILE A 269 -11.05 -21.44 -26.05
C ILE A 269 -9.90 -21.74 -27.02
N ARG A 270 -10.23 -21.94 -28.30
CA ARG A 270 -9.27 -22.05 -29.40
C ARG A 270 -9.02 -20.65 -30.01
N ASN A 271 -7.88 -20.46 -30.67
CA ASN A 271 -7.50 -19.20 -31.35
C ASN A 271 -7.23 -17.99 -30.43
N THR A 272 -6.82 -18.24 -29.18
CA THR A 272 -6.32 -17.18 -28.29
C THR A 272 -4.93 -16.70 -28.71
N LEU A 273 -4.62 -15.45 -28.38
CA LEU A 273 -3.27 -14.92 -28.39
C LEU A 273 -2.41 -15.67 -27.36
N GLU A 274 -1.12 -15.82 -27.68
CA GLU A 274 -0.17 -16.66 -26.93
C GLU A 274 0.01 -16.26 -25.47
N TYR A 275 -0.34 -15.03 -25.08
CA TYR A 275 -0.24 -14.55 -23.70
C TYR A 275 -1.52 -14.78 -22.87
N SER A 276 -2.55 -15.41 -23.45
CA SER A 276 -3.77 -15.79 -22.71
C SER A 276 -3.49 -16.91 -21.71
N THR A 277 -4.24 -16.96 -20.61
CA THR A 277 -3.99 -17.89 -19.49
C THR A 277 -4.67 -19.27 -19.72
N ILE A 278 -4.12 -20.07 -20.64
CA ILE A 278 -4.74 -21.35 -21.08
C ILE A 278 -4.07 -22.60 -20.49
N GLU A 279 -2.82 -22.49 -20.02
CA GLU A 279 -1.92 -23.62 -19.70
C GLU A 279 -2.22 -24.39 -18.41
N GLY A 280 -3.12 -23.92 -17.55
CA GLY A 280 -3.40 -24.61 -16.30
C GLY A 280 -3.93 -23.70 -15.20
N GLU A 281 -3.75 -24.15 -13.97
CA GLU A 281 -4.00 -23.36 -12.75
C GLU A 281 -2.95 -22.24 -12.61
N GLY A 282 -3.28 -21.22 -11.80
CA GLY A 282 -2.36 -20.12 -11.54
C GLY A 282 -1.14 -20.59 -10.74
N LEU A 283 0.07 -20.28 -11.23
CA LEU A 283 1.34 -20.76 -10.66
C LEU A 283 1.79 -19.97 -9.42
N PHE A 284 1.17 -18.82 -9.14
CA PHE A 284 1.67 -17.83 -8.18
C PHE A 284 0.66 -17.57 -7.05
N ASN A 285 0.04 -18.63 -6.51
CA ASN A 285 -0.91 -18.56 -5.39
C ASN A 285 -2.02 -17.50 -5.60
N GLY A 286 -2.63 -17.50 -6.79
CA GLY A 286 -3.68 -16.55 -7.19
C GLY A 286 -3.17 -15.16 -7.64
N CYS A 287 -1.87 -14.87 -7.56
CA CYS A 287 -1.32 -13.63 -8.08
C CYS A 287 -1.34 -13.59 -9.61
N ILE A 288 -2.05 -12.59 -10.15
CA ILE A 288 -2.17 -12.33 -11.59
C ILE A 288 -1.06 -11.44 -12.15
N LEU A 289 -0.05 -11.12 -11.34
CA LEU A 289 1.14 -10.34 -11.74
C LEU A 289 0.84 -8.94 -12.29
N CYS A 290 -0.30 -8.33 -11.95
CA CYS A 290 -0.70 -7.01 -12.47
C CYS A 290 0.25 -5.86 -12.07
N GLY A 291 1.05 -6.06 -11.01
CA GLY A 291 2.02 -5.09 -10.50
C GLY A 291 1.41 -3.85 -9.83
N LYS A 292 0.09 -3.78 -9.58
CA LYS A 292 -0.55 -2.65 -8.87
C LYS A 292 0.09 -2.42 -7.50
N CYS A 293 0.44 -3.50 -6.79
CA CYS A 293 1.13 -3.45 -5.50
C CYS A 293 2.53 -2.81 -5.54
N VAL A 294 3.21 -2.81 -6.69
CA VAL A 294 4.57 -2.24 -6.82
C VAL A 294 4.55 -0.74 -6.56
N SER A 295 3.57 -0.05 -7.15
CA SER A 295 3.45 1.41 -7.08
C SER A 295 3.15 1.95 -5.67
N VAL A 296 2.53 1.14 -4.80
CA VAL A 296 2.14 1.52 -3.45
C VAL A 296 3.02 0.94 -2.36
N CYS A 297 3.95 0.02 -2.69
CA CYS A 297 4.75 -0.69 -1.70
C CYS A 297 5.88 0.21 -1.15
N PRO A 298 5.89 0.54 0.15
CA PRO A 298 6.96 1.35 0.71
C PRO A 298 8.32 0.67 0.66
N TYR A 299 8.37 -0.65 0.85
CA TYR A 299 9.61 -1.40 0.87
C TYR A 299 10.28 -1.47 -0.51
N GLY A 300 9.50 -1.72 -1.58
CA GLY A 300 10.03 -1.66 -2.95
C GLY A 300 10.50 -0.26 -3.35
N LYS A 301 9.79 0.79 -2.90
CA LYS A 301 10.24 2.18 -3.10
C LYS A 301 11.56 2.46 -2.39
N GLN A 302 11.75 1.95 -1.16
CA GLN A 302 12.98 2.09 -0.39
C GLN A 302 14.18 1.42 -1.10
N THR A 303 14.01 0.19 -1.57
CA THR A 303 15.09 -0.58 -2.18
C THR A 303 15.30 -0.23 -3.66
N ASN A 304 14.39 0.52 -4.26
CA ASN A 304 14.29 0.76 -5.70
C ASN A 304 14.31 -0.57 -6.49
N ASP A 305 13.66 -1.59 -5.93
CA ASP A 305 13.70 -2.94 -6.47
C ASP A 305 12.34 -3.64 -6.34
N VAL A 306 11.78 -4.01 -7.48
CA VAL A 306 10.47 -4.68 -7.59
C VAL A 306 10.42 -6.01 -6.84
N PHE A 307 11.56 -6.67 -6.65
CA PHE A 307 11.65 -7.93 -5.92
C PHE A 307 11.31 -7.78 -4.44
N HIS A 308 11.53 -6.59 -3.88
CA HIS A 308 11.19 -6.24 -2.51
C HIS A 308 9.75 -5.71 -2.39
N THR A 309 8.86 -6.15 -3.29
CA THR A 309 7.42 -5.87 -3.26
C THR A 309 6.64 -7.17 -3.18
N PRO A 310 5.33 -7.13 -2.89
CA PRO A 310 4.49 -8.31 -2.98
C PRO A 310 4.51 -8.99 -4.35
N LEU A 311 4.67 -8.25 -5.45
CA LEU A 311 4.84 -8.83 -6.78
C LEU A 311 6.08 -9.73 -6.80
N GLY A 312 7.20 -9.21 -6.29
CA GLY A 312 8.44 -9.93 -6.12
C GLY A 312 8.24 -11.21 -5.32
N PHE A 313 7.68 -11.09 -4.10
CA PHE A 313 7.35 -12.22 -3.23
C PHE A 313 6.61 -13.35 -3.96
N TYR A 314 5.43 -13.07 -4.54
CA TYR A 314 4.64 -14.10 -5.23
C TYR A 314 5.36 -14.67 -6.46
N SER A 315 6.09 -13.83 -7.20
CA SER A 315 6.80 -14.28 -8.41
C SER A 315 7.93 -15.26 -8.08
N ILE A 316 8.55 -15.14 -6.91
CA ILE A 316 9.67 -16.00 -6.50
C ILE A 316 9.26 -17.21 -5.66
N THR A 317 8.06 -17.22 -5.07
CA THR A 317 7.52 -18.38 -4.35
C THR A 317 7.48 -19.62 -5.24
N TYR A 318 7.20 -19.45 -6.54
CA TYR A 318 7.28 -20.53 -7.53
C TYR A 318 8.67 -21.18 -7.61
N PHE A 319 9.73 -20.45 -7.25
CA PHE A 319 11.11 -20.93 -7.23
C PHE A 319 11.61 -21.28 -5.82
N GLU A 320 10.74 -21.37 -4.82
CA GLU A 320 11.04 -21.75 -3.42
C GLU A 320 12.09 -20.86 -2.75
N LYS A 321 12.02 -19.54 -2.97
CA LYS A 321 12.97 -18.55 -2.40
C LYS A 321 12.31 -17.45 -1.59
N GLU A 322 11.05 -17.61 -1.22
CA GLU A 322 10.20 -16.57 -0.61
C GLU A 322 10.81 -15.94 0.64
N ASN A 323 11.62 -16.70 1.38
CA ASN A 323 12.30 -16.27 2.60
C ASN A 323 13.35 -15.17 2.38
N ASP A 324 13.84 -14.99 1.15
CA ASP A 324 14.90 -14.02 0.84
C ASP A 324 14.36 -12.59 0.64
N LEU A 325 13.05 -12.43 0.39
CA LEU A 325 12.43 -11.16 -0.02
C LEU A 325 11.26 -10.71 0.88
N ALA A 326 10.79 -11.57 1.79
CA ALA A 326 9.72 -11.26 2.73
C ALA A 326 10.23 -10.39 3.89
N ASN A 327 10.58 -9.12 3.63
CA ASN A 327 11.12 -8.18 4.63
C ASN A 327 10.27 -6.90 4.70
N CYS A 328 8.98 -7.06 5.02
CA CYS A 328 7.95 -6.02 5.01
C CYS A 328 7.37 -5.80 6.43
N HIS A 329 6.91 -4.58 6.71
CA HIS A 329 6.22 -4.23 7.95
C HIS A 329 4.69 -4.35 7.85
N MET A 330 4.17 -5.16 6.92
CA MET A 330 2.75 -5.57 6.84
C MET A 330 1.70 -4.44 6.91
N CYS A 331 1.92 -3.31 6.26
CA CYS A 331 0.99 -2.17 6.28
C CYS A 331 -0.33 -2.38 5.52
N GLY A 332 -0.48 -3.44 4.72
CA GLY A 332 -1.73 -3.76 4.03
C GLY A 332 -2.06 -2.92 2.79
N LEU A 333 -1.27 -1.89 2.44
CA LEU A 333 -1.51 -1.05 1.25
C LEU A 333 -1.60 -1.87 -0.05
N CYS A 334 -0.83 -2.95 -0.14
CA CYS A 334 -0.85 -3.85 -1.29
C CYS A 334 -2.16 -4.64 -1.43
N GLU A 335 -2.84 -4.96 -0.33
CA GLU A 335 -4.12 -5.67 -0.34
C GLU A 335 -5.24 -4.75 -0.83
N GLN A 336 -5.20 -3.46 -0.45
CA GLN A 336 -6.17 -2.45 -0.87
C GLN A 336 -6.20 -2.24 -2.38
N VAL A 337 -5.06 -2.40 -3.06
CA VAL A 337 -4.94 -2.25 -4.52
C VAL A 337 -4.94 -3.58 -5.27
N CYS A 338 -4.98 -4.72 -4.57
CA CYS A 338 -4.94 -6.03 -5.20
C CYS A 338 -6.30 -6.35 -5.82
N PRO A 339 -6.41 -6.46 -7.16
CA PRO A 339 -7.71 -6.62 -7.80
C PRO A 339 -8.38 -7.97 -7.48
N VAL A 340 -7.58 -9.01 -7.23
CA VAL A 340 -8.03 -10.36 -6.85
C VAL A 340 -8.07 -10.55 -5.32
N ARG A 341 -7.89 -9.47 -4.54
CA ARG A 341 -8.09 -9.45 -3.08
C ARG A 341 -7.33 -10.54 -2.30
N LEU A 342 -6.07 -10.78 -2.70
CA LEU A 342 -5.19 -11.71 -1.99
C LEU A 342 -4.92 -11.26 -0.55
N ASP A 343 -4.80 -12.21 0.36
CA ASP A 343 -4.40 -12.01 1.75
C ASP A 343 -2.86 -11.93 1.88
N ILE A 344 -2.30 -10.90 1.24
CA ILE A 344 -0.86 -10.74 1.02
C ILE A 344 -0.10 -10.67 2.35
N THR A 345 -0.61 -9.93 3.32
CA THR A 345 0.07 -9.71 4.60
C THR A 345 0.10 -10.96 5.46
N ASN A 346 -0.92 -11.82 5.41
CA ASN A 346 -0.87 -13.09 6.12
C ASN A 346 0.08 -14.09 5.46
N GLU A 347 0.14 -14.14 4.13
CA GLU A 347 1.13 -14.97 3.43
C GLU A 347 2.55 -14.50 3.71
N LEU A 348 2.80 -13.19 3.65
CA LEU A 348 4.11 -12.63 4.00
C LEU A 348 4.50 -12.96 5.43
N ARG A 349 3.58 -12.88 6.41
CA ARG A 349 3.84 -13.22 7.84
C ARG A 349 4.47 -14.61 7.99
N LYS A 350 3.96 -15.60 7.26
CA LYS A 350 4.43 -17.00 7.30
C LYS A 350 5.88 -17.14 6.83
N ALA A 351 6.31 -16.29 5.88
CA ALA A 351 7.66 -16.34 5.29
C ALA A 351 8.65 -15.32 5.89
N THR A 352 8.17 -14.27 6.57
CA THR A 352 9.02 -13.17 7.08
C THR A 352 10.05 -13.63 8.11
N LYS A 353 11.30 -13.21 7.89
CA LYS A 353 12.37 -13.23 8.88
C LYS A 353 12.68 -11.81 9.35
N ILE A 354 11.88 -11.31 10.29
CA ILE A 354 12.13 -10.03 10.95
C ILE A 354 13.01 -10.21 12.19
N ASN A 355 13.78 -9.18 12.51
CA ASN A 355 14.57 -9.10 13.72
C ASN A 355 13.71 -9.06 14.98
N GLN A 356 14.25 -9.61 16.06
CA GLN A 356 13.69 -9.47 17.40
C GLN A 356 13.84 -8.02 17.88
N ILE A 357 12.78 -7.50 18.50
CA ILE A 357 12.73 -6.21 19.16
C ILE A 357 12.42 -6.50 20.63
N SER A 358 13.43 -7.01 21.33
CA SER A 358 13.28 -7.52 22.69
C SER A 358 13.11 -6.39 23.71
N PRO A 359 12.26 -6.58 24.73
CA PRO A 359 12.09 -5.62 25.82
C PRO A 359 13.38 -5.44 26.62
N LYS A 360 13.82 -4.20 26.79
CA LYS A 360 14.93 -3.78 27.67
C LYS A 360 14.50 -3.68 29.12
N ASN A 361 13.19 -3.71 29.39
CA ASN A 361 12.60 -3.73 30.73
C ASN A 361 12.89 -2.46 31.54
N LEU A 362 12.93 -1.31 30.87
CA LEU A 362 13.19 -0.03 31.52
C LEU A 362 12.05 0.39 32.48
N LEU A 363 10.84 -0.16 32.31
CA LEU A 363 9.61 0.27 33.00
C LEU A 363 8.78 -0.90 33.58
N ARG A 364 9.44 -2.03 33.89
CA ARG A 364 8.80 -3.34 34.22
C ARG A 364 7.84 -3.35 35.41
N SER A 365 7.83 -2.30 36.24
CA SER A 365 7.05 -2.21 37.48
C SER A 365 5.72 -1.46 37.35
N ILE A 366 5.34 -0.99 36.15
CA ILE A 366 4.18 -0.11 35.98
C ILE A 366 2.99 -0.88 35.38
N ASN A 367 2.06 -1.27 36.25
CA ASN A 367 0.76 -1.84 35.88
C ASN A 367 -0.33 -1.04 36.56
N SER A 368 -1.26 -0.49 35.77
CA SER A 368 -2.43 0.22 36.28
C SER A 368 -3.70 -0.64 36.23
N ASP A 369 -4.55 -0.45 37.24
CA ASP A 369 -5.91 -1.00 37.30
C ASP A 369 -6.95 -0.06 36.68
N LEU A 370 -6.52 1.09 36.15
CA LEU A 370 -7.40 2.01 35.42
C LEU A 370 -7.90 1.37 34.13
N SER A 371 -9.14 1.71 33.74
CA SER A 371 -9.74 1.22 32.50
C SER A 371 -9.13 1.84 31.24
N SER A 372 -8.40 2.94 31.38
CA SER A 372 -7.74 3.67 30.31
C SER A 372 -6.23 3.67 30.54
N VAL A 373 -5.43 3.28 29.54
CA VAL A 373 -3.98 3.16 29.70
C VAL A 373 -3.18 3.71 28.53
N LEU A 374 -2.02 4.29 28.82
CA LEU A 374 -0.93 4.53 27.89
C LEU A 374 -0.09 3.26 27.80
N ILE A 375 -0.07 2.62 26.63
CA ILE A 375 0.74 1.43 26.40
C ILE A 375 2.17 1.82 26.04
N ILE A 376 3.10 1.14 26.67
CA ILE A 376 4.53 1.20 26.35
C ILE A 376 4.96 -0.20 25.94
N THR A 377 5.60 -0.31 24.78
CA THR A 377 6.14 -1.57 24.27
C THR A 377 7.66 -1.53 24.18
N SER A 378 8.29 -2.65 23.84
CA SER A 378 9.71 -2.73 23.47
C SER A 378 10.10 -1.83 22.29
N LEU A 379 9.13 -1.33 21.51
CA LEU A 379 9.37 -0.35 20.44
C LEU A 379 9.46 1.09 20.97
N SER A 380 8.68 1.42 22.01
CA SER A 380 8.54 2.79 22.51
C SER A 380 9.26 3.05 23.83
N GLU A 381 9.74 2.03 24.53
CA GLU A 381 10.32 2.16 25.88
C GLU A 381 11.54 3.09 25.96
N GLU A 382 12.21 3.35 24.84
CA GLU A 382 13.34 4.29 24.77
C GLU A 382 12.92 5.73 24.43
N LEU A 383 11.64 5.97 24.13
CA LEU A 383 11.13 7.29 23.76
C LEU A 383 10.67 8.05 25.02
N ASN A 384 11.54 8.15 26.02
CA ASN A 384 11.23 8.70 27.35
C ASN A 384 10.50 10.05 27.29
N ASP A 385 11.01 11.00 26.51
CA ASP A 385 10.39 12.33 26.37
C ASP A 385 8.97 12.22 25.80
N GLN A 386 8.75 11.33 24.83
CA GLN A 386 7.43 11.13 24.24
C GLN A 386 6.48 10.39 25.19
N ILE A 387 6.98 9.46 26.01
CA ILE A 387 6.19 8.80 27.07
C ILE A 387 5.70 9.86 28.07
N ILE A 388 6.61 10.68 28.60
CA ILE A 388 6.32 11.73 29.59
C ILE A 388 5.35 12.75 29.01
N LYS A 389 5.64 13.29 27.82
CA LYS A 389 4.76 14.26 27.14
C LYS A 389 3.38 13.67 26.84
N SER A 390 3.29 12.40 26.47
CA SER A 390 2.00 11.73 26.22
C SER A 390 1.15 11.68 27.47
N LEU A 391 1.73 11.32 28.63
CA LEU A 391 1.01 11.25 29.89
C LEU A 391 0.54 12.64 30.34
N ILE A 392 1.43 13.64 30.32
CA ILE A 392 1.09 15.03 30.65
C ILE A 392 -0.03 15.55 29.75
N TYR A 393 0.07 15.31 28.45
CA TYR A 393 -0.93 15.72 27.47
C TYR A 393 -2.31 15.14 27.83
N LEU A 394 -2.40 13.85 28.14
CA LEU A 394 -3.65 13.20 28.52
C LEU A 394 -4.22 13.75 29.84
N ILE A 395 -3.37 13.96 30.86
CA ILE A 395 -3.80 14.52 32.15
C ILE A 395 -4.34 15.95 31.96
N LYS A 396 -3.65 16.79 31.18
CA LYS A 396 -4.13 18.15 30.85
C LYS A 396 -5.47 18.14 30.11
N LYS A 397 -5.81 17.06 29.41
CA LYS A 397 -7.12 16.85 28.77
C LYS A 397 -8.19 16.30 29.72
N GLY A 398 -7.88 16.17 31.00
CA GLY A 398 -8.78 15.63 32.01
C GLY A 398 -8.98 14.11 31.89
N LYS A 399 -8.08 13.40 31.19
CA LYS A 399 -8.15 11.95 31.07
C LYS A 399 -7.43 11.29 32.25
N ARG A 400 -8.12 10.37 32.92
CA ARG A 400 -7.52 9.50 33.94
C ARG A 400 -6.92 8.29 33.24
N VAL A 401 -5.61 8.26 33.09
CA VAL A 401 -4.91 7.27 32.27
C VAL A 401 -3.77 6.66 33.05
N GLY A 402 -3.79 5.34 33.17
CA GLY A 402 -2.69 4.57 33.74
C GLY A 402 -1.58 4.33 32.73
N ILE A 403 -0.51 3.65 33.15
CA ILE A 403 0.51 3.13 32.23
C ILE A 403 0.44 1.60 32.28
N PHE A 404 0.63 0.98 31.12
CA PHE A 404 0.76 -0.46 31.00
C PHE A 404 1.99 -0.80 30.16
N TYR A 405 2.97 -1.45 30.77
CA TYR A 405 4.16 -1.93 30.06
C TYR A 405 3.94 -3.33 29.49
N LEU A 406 3.88 -3.43 28.16
CA LEU A 406 3.77 -4.70 27.45
C LEU A 406 5.17 -5.28 27.24
N ALA A 407 5.60 -6.13 28.18
CA ALA A 407 6.92 -6.77 28.21
C ALA A 407 7.05 -7.93 27.20
N GLU A 408 6.67 -7.71 25.95
CA GLU A 408 6.77 -8.67 24.85
C GLU A 408 7.71 -8.16 23.76
N ASP A 409 8.28 -9.09 23.00
CA ASP A 409 9.04 -8.77 21.80
C ASP A 409 8.09 -8.21 20.73
N PHE A 410 8.33 -6.98 20.28
CA PHE A 410 7.46 -6.31 19.31
C PHE A 410 7.41 -7.05 17.97
N SER A 411 8.44 -7.84 17.63
CA SER A 411 8.45 -8.68 16.43
C SER A 411 7.31 -9.72 16.44
N LYS A 412 6.96 -10.26 17.62
CA LYS A 412 5.80 -11.17 17.77
C LYS A 412 4.48 -10.45 17.54
N ILE A 413 4.39 -9.17 17.95
CA ILE A 413 3.23 -8.31 17.68
C ILE A 413 3.05 -8.12 16.18
N VAL A 414 4.15 -7.79 15.49
CA VAL A 414 4.20 -7.67 14.03
C VAL A 414 3.78 -8.96 13.34
N LYS A 415 4.22 -10.13 13.84
CA LYS A 415 3.88 -11.44 13.27
C LYS A 415 2.50 -11.98 13.65
N ASN A 416 1.82 -11.39 14.64
CA ASN A 416 0.59 -11.92 15.24
C ASN A 416 0.80 -13.22 16.04
N GLU A 417 1.96 -13.34 16.69
CA GLU A 417 2.39 -14.48 17.51
C GLU A 417 2.38 -14.15 19.02
N PHE A 418 1.52 -13.23 19.45
CA PHE A 418 1.48 -12.72 20.83
C PHE A 418 0.10 -12.89 21.46
N SER A 419 0.07 -13.05 22.79
CA SER A 419 -1.17 -13.07 23.55
C SER A 419 -1.70 -11.65 23.77
N LEU A 420 -3.00 -11.49 23.55
CA LEU A 420 -3.71 -10.23 23.75
C LEU A 420 -4.40 -10.14 25.12
N GLU A 421 -4.40 -11.22 25.89
CA GLU A 421 -5.22 -11.36 27.10
C GLU A 421 -4.97 -10.26 28.13
N GLY A 422 -3.71 -9.89 28.35
CA GLY A 422 -3.34 -8.81 29.29
C GLY A 422 -3.90 -7.43 28.93
N LEU A 423 -4.28 -7.22 27.67
CA LEU A 423 -4.84 -5.96 27.17
C LEU A 423 -6.37 -5.94 27.11
N LEU A 424 -7.04 -7.10 27.20
CA LEU A 424 -8.49 -7.21 27.06
C LEU A 424 -9.27 -6.56 28.22
N LYS A 425 -8.60 -6.32 29.36
CA LYS A 425 -9.20 -5.67 30.53
C LYS A 425 -9.42 -4.16 30.37
N PHE A 426 -8.79 -3.53 29.39
CA PHE A 426 -8.86 -2.09 29.18
C PHE A 426 -9.99 -1.70 28.22
N LYS A 427 -10.58 -0.52 28.45
CA LYS A 427 -11.61 0.10 27.60
C LYS A 427 -11.01 1.11 26.62
N GLU A 428 -9.99 1.85 27.05
CA GLU A 428 -9.26 2.80 26.20
C GLU A 428 -7.75 2.50 26.25
N ILE A 429 -7.13 2.44 25.08
CA ILE A 429 -5.69 2.31 24.91
C ILE A 429 -5.17 3.53 24.15
N TYR A 430 -4.13 4.14 24.70
CA TYR A 430 -3.37 5.20 24.06
C TYR A 430 -2.00 4.65 23.66
N THR A 431 -1.61 4.87 22.40
CA THR A 431 -0.33 4.41 21.84
C THR A 431 0.56 5.59 21.48
N ILE A 432 1.87 5.42 21.62
CA ILE A 432 2.85 6.48 21.36
C ILE A 432 3.19 6.52 19.87
N THR A 433 3.43 5.36 19.28
CA THR A 433 3.88 5.22 17.90
C THR A 433 2.74 4.82 16.96
N PRO A 434 2.80 5.19 15.66
CA PRO A 434 1.83 4.72 14.65
C PRO A 434 1.92 3.20 14.44
N GLU A 435 3.09 2.60 14.67
CA GLU A 435 3.29 1.15 14.62
C GLU A 435 2.46 0.44 15.68
N GLU A 436 2.58 0.86 16.95
CA GLU A 436 1.76 0.32 18.05
C GLU A 436 0.27 0.49 17.76
N TYR A 437 -0.13 1.69 17.35
CA TYR A 437 -1.51 1.98 16.97
C TYR A 437 -2.03 0.97 15.95
N PHE A 438 -1.30 0.79 14.84
CA PHE A 438 -1.71 -0.07 13.74
C PHE A 438 -1.83 -1.54 14.15
N TYR A 439 -0.79 -2.10 14.79
CA TYR A 439 -0.81 -3.53 15.12
C TYR A 439 -1.78 -3.87 16.25
N LEU A 440 -1.99 -2.94 17.19
CA LEU A 440 -2.94 -3.13 18.27
C LEU A 440 -4.40 -2.98 17.82
N GLN A 441 -4.71 -2.35 16.66
CA GLN A 441 -6.08 -2.31 16.13
C GLN A 441 -6.75 -3.69 16.03
N LYS A 442 -5.98 -4.76 15.90
CA LYS A 442 -6.49 -6.14 15.87
C LYS A 442 -7.24 -6.54 17.14
N LEU A 443 -6.96 -5.91 18.29
CA LEU A 443 -7.69 -6.11 19.54
C LEU A 443 -9.19 -5.85 19.39
N LYS A 444 -9.58 -4.90 18.54
CA LYS A 444 -10.99 -4.56 18.27
C LYS A 444 -11.80 -5.72 17.69
N LYS A 445 -11.15 -6.76 17.15
CA LYS A 445 -11.82 -7.99 16.69
C LYS A 445 -12.24 -8.92 17.84
N ARG A 446 -11.69 -8.74 19.05
CA ARG A 446 -11.90 -9.64 20.20
C ARG A 446 -12.70 -9.01 21.33
N THR A 447 -12.65 -7.69 21.49
CA THR A 447 -13.35 -6.97 22.55
C THR A 447 -13.72 -5.56 22.09
N VAL A 448 -14.67 -4.93 22.79
CA VAL A 448 -15.03 -3.52 22.58
C VAL A 448 -13.99 -2.66 23.30
N ILE A 449 -13.09 -2.07 22.53
CA ILE A 449 -11.98 -1.26 23.02
C ILE A 449 -11.69 -0.12 22.05
N ASP A 450 -11.45 1.07 22.61
CA ASP A 450 -11.00 2.22 21.86
C ASP A 450 -9.49 2.31 21.89
N ILE A 451 -8.88 2.55 20.73
CA ILE A 451 -7.43 2.63 20.56
C ILE A 451 -7.11 3.94 19.84
N TYR A 452 -6.28 4.77 20.48
CA TYR A 452 -5.94 6.11 20.02
C TYR A 452 -4.42 6.26 19.85
N ASN A 453 -4.01 6.94 18.77
CA ASN A 453 -2.63 7.40 18.63
C ASN A 453 -2.50 8.82 19.19
N ILE A 454 -1.57 9.04 20.11
CA ILE A 454 -1.43 10.35 20.78
C ILE A 454 -1.01 11.46 19.81
N GLN A 455 -0.17 11.15 18.82
CA GLN A 455 0.27 12.16 17.85
C GLN A 455 -0.89 12.66 16.99
N LEU A 456 -1.85 11.78 16.65
CA LEU A 456 -3.07 12.17 15.96
C LEU A 456 -3.96 13.09 16.82
N LEU A 457 -4.11 12.78 18.11
CA LEU A 457 -4.87 13.64 19.02
C LEU A 457 -4.26 15.03 19.12
N ALA A 458 -2.95 15.11 19.36
CA ALA A 458 -2.22 16.37 19.47
C ALA A 458 -2.25 17.18 18.15
N MET A 459 -2.11 16.51 17.01
CA MET A 459 -2.24 17.14 15.68
C MET A 459 -3.60 17.81 15.49
N ASN A 460 -4.69 17.11 15.87
CA ASN A 460 -6.05 17.62 15.72
C ASN A 460 -6.29 18.85 16.59
N ASP A 461 -5.78 18.84 17.83
CA ASP A 461 -5.90 19.97 18.75
C ASP A 461 -5.13 21.20 18.29
N LEU A 462 -3.93 20.98 17.74
CA LEU A 462 -3.10 22.04 17.16
C LEU A 462 -3.64 22.56 15.82
N LYS A 463 -4.69 21.95 15.25
CA LYS A 463 -5.27 22.27 13.93
C LYS A 463 -4.20 22.40 12.84
N MET A 464 -3.25 21.47 12.85
CA MET A 464 -2.07 21.54 11.99
C MET A 464 -2.42 21.46 10.50
N ASN A 465 -1.72 22.25 9.67
CA ASN A 465 -1.76 22.07 8.22
C ASN A 465 -0.99 20.77 7.84
N LYS A 466 -1.68 19.90 7.09
CA LYS A 466 -1.14 18.63 6.58
C LYS A 466 0.01 18.81 5.58
N ASP A 467 0.13 19.95 4.91
CA ASP A 467 1.17 20.19 3.89
C ASP A 467 2.60 20.08 4.45
N ASN A 468 2.81 20.44 5.72
CA ASN A 468 4.11 20.39 6.39
C ASN A 468 4.29 19.15 7.27
N LEU A 469 3.34 18.22 7.23
CA LEU A 469 3.26 17.06 8.10
C LEU A 469 3.67 15.79 7.33
N HIS A 470 4.60 15.05 7.91
CA HIS A 470 4.90 13.69 7.48
C HIS A 470 3.89 12.71 8.10
N ILE A 471 3.05 12.12 7.26
CA ILE A 471 2.07 11.07 7.64
C ILE A 471 2.67 9.69 7.28
N PRO A 472 2.96 8.84 8.29
CA PRO A 472 3.49 7.50 8.07
C PRO A 472 2.43 6.59 7.43
N CYS A 473 2.86 5.65 6.59
CA CYS A 473 1.95 4.78 5.84
C CYS A 473 1.00 3.96 6.73
N LEU A 474 1.40 3.62 7.96
CA LEU A 474 0.61 2.91 8.95
C LEU A 474 -0.60 3.70 9.49
N LEU A 475 -0.64 5.01 9.23
CA LEU A 475 -1.81 5.87 9.52
C LEU A 475 -2.59 6.26 8.26
N GLY A 476 -2.17 5.80 7.07
CA GLY A 476 -2.74 6.25 5.79
C GLY A 476 -4.25 6.03 5.67
N SER A 477 -4.73 4.87 6.14
CA SER A 477 -6.16 4.53 6.10
C SER A 477 -7.04 5.37 7.05
N GLU A 478 -6.49 5.88 8.15
CA GLU A 478 -7.25 6.68 9.12
C GLU A 478 -7.50 8.11 8.63
N LEU A 479 -6.57 8.65 7.85
CA LEU A 479 -6.61 10.05 7.44
C LEU A 479 -7.25 10.28 6.06
N ASN A 480 -7.61 9.21 5.32
CA ASN A 480 -8.09 9.26 3.94
C ASN A 480 -7.19 10.08 3.01
N GLU A 481 -5.89 10.09 3.28
CA GLU A 481 -4.90 10.86 2.53
C GLU A 481 -4.18 9.97 1.51
N SER A 482 -4.02 10.46 0.29
CA SER A 482 -3.25 9.77 -0.76
C SER A 482 -1.74 10.07 -0.69
N ASN A 483 -1.34 11.13 0.01
CA ASN A 483 0.05 11.60 0.13
C ASN A 483 0.71 11.14 1.43
N PHE A 484 0.73 9.83 1.68
CA PHE A 484 1.55 9.26 2.75
C PHE A 484 2.98 9.03 2.24
N THR A 485 3.95 9.28 3.11
CA THR A 485 5.34 8.90 2.86
C THR A 485 5.72 7.94 3.98
N CYS A 486 6.23 6.76 3.64
CA CYS A 486 6.79 5.90 4.68
C CYS A 486 8.20 6.37 4.98
N THR A 487 8.43 6.64 6.25
CA THR A 487 9.74 6.61 6.87
C THR A 487 10.21 5.16 6.96
N ASN A 488 11.46 4.91 6.58
CA ASN A 488 12.02 3.55 6.61
C ASN A 488 12.56 3.17 7.99
N VAL A 489 12.42 4.02 9.01
CA VAL A 489 13.00 3.76 10.35
C VAL A 489 12.48 2.46 10.93
N PHE A 490 11.16 2.23 10.94
CA PHE A 490 10.62 0.99 11.46
C PHE A 490 10.98 -0.23 10.59
N LEU A 491 10.98 -0.08 9.26
CA LEU A 491 11.46 -1.11 8.34
C LEU A 491 12.93 -1.47 8.59
N ASN A 492 13.76 -0.49 8.92
CA ASN A 492 15.17 -0.64 9.22
C ASN A 492 15.39 -1.39 10.52
N ILE A 493 14.62 -1.05 11.57
CA ILE A 493 14.60 -1.78 12.85
C ILE A 493 14.23 -3.25 12.60
N LEU A 494 13.15 -3.52 11.83
CA LEU A 494 12.70 -4.88 11.54
C LEU A 494 13.70 -5.70 10.71
N ASN A 495 14.51 -5.04 9.88
CA ASN A 495 15.40 -5.71 8.94
C ASN A 495 16.89 -5.62 9.31
N ASN A 496 17.24 -5.03 10.46
CA ASN A 496 18.62 -4.71 10.85
C ASN A 496 19.40 -3.89 9.80
N LYS A 497 18.73 -2.96 9.12
CA LYS A 497 19.36 -2.15 8.07
C LYS A 497 19.61 -0.73 8.57
N ASP A 498 20.70 -0.12 8.11
CA ASP A 498 21.03 1.27 8.44
C ASP A 498 20.97 2.19 7.21
N ASN A 499 19.85 2.10 6.48
CA ASN A 499 19.60 2.90 5.27
C ASN A 499 18.38 3.78 5.50
N ILE A 500 18.55 4.85 6.27
CA ILE A 500 17.48 5.79 6.59
C ILE A 500 17.24 6.69 5.38
N ASN A 501 15.98 6.79 4.96
CA ASN A 501 15.59 7.74 3.93
C ASN A 501 15.58 9.15 4.52
N ARG A 502 16.66 9.92 4.31
CA ARG A 502 16.78 11.31 4.76
C ARG A 502 16.02 12.32 3.89
N THR A 503 15.25 11.88 2.90
CA THR A 503 14.52 12.77 1.97
C THR A 503 13.19 13.30 2.51
N ILE A 504 12.88 13.10 3.79
CA ILE A 504 11.66 13.66 4.41
C ILE A 504 11.84 15.18 4.58
N ASP A 505 11.37 15.93 3.58
CA ASP A 505 11.33 17.40 3.59
C ASP A 505 10.05 17.91 4.28
N LYS A 506 9.85 17.51 5.54
CA LYS A 506 8.69 17.91 6.37
C LYS A 506 9.17 18.43 7.72
N LYS A 507 8.50 19.46 8.24
CA LYS A 507 8.86 20.11 9.51
C LYS A 507 8.43 19.32 10.74
N VAL A 508 7.37 18.52 10.60
CA VAL A 508 6.76 17.75 11.69
C VAL A 508 6.40 16.35 11.19
N THR A 509 6.48 15.34 12.07
CA THR A 509 6.10 13.94 11.76
C THR A 509 5.16 13.36 12.80
N LEU A 510 4.19 12.54 12.35
CA LEU A 510 3.34 11.74 13.24
C LEU A 510 4.02 10.46 13.76
N CYS A 511 5.27 10.18 13.36
CA CYS A 511 6.02 9.00 13.78
C CYS A 511 7.16 9.38 14.73
N PRO A 512 7.03 9.10 16.04
CA PRO A 512 8.09 9.39 17.03
C PRO A 512 9.44 8.72 16.75
N LEU A 513 9.44 7.49 16.20
CA LEU A 513 10.70 6.82 15.81
C LEU A 513 11.46 7.64 14.76
N THR A 514 10.72 8.25 13.84
CA THR A 514 11.30 9.09 12.77
C THR A 514 11.71 10.45 13.28
N ALA A 515 10.93 11.00 14.22
CA ALA A 515 11.29 12.23 14.92
C ALA A 515 12.67 12.11 15.58
N ARG A 516 12.87 11.02 16.34
CA ARG A 516 14.16 10.71 16.98
C ARG A 516 15.28 10.58 15.96
N GLU A 517 15.07 9.79 14.92
CA GLU A 517 16.13 9.45 13.96
C GLU A 517 16.53 10.62 13.05
N LEU A 518 15.57 11.45 12.63
CA LEU A 518 15.80 12.57 11.72
C LEU A 518 15.90 13.93 12.43
N ASN A 519 15.79 13.95 13.76
CA ASN A 519 15.73 15.16 14.58
C ASN A 519 14.67 16.17 14.09
N ILE A 520 13.48 15.65 13.79
CA ILE A 520 12.30 16.45 13.41
C ILE A 520 11.25 16.39 14.51
N LYS A 521 10.44 17.45 14.67
CA LYS A 521 9.46 17.52 15.76
C LYS A 521 8.26 16.59 15.53
N THR A 522 7.62 16.14 16.60
CA THR A 522 6.27 15.56 16.60
C THR A 522 5.21 16.61 16.96
N PRO A 523 3.90 16.37 16.72
CA PRO A 523 2.85 17.24 17.25
C PRO A 523 2.93 17.42 18.76
N LEU A 524 3.26 16.38 19.53
CA LEU A 524 3.46 16.51 20.98
C LEU A 524 4.58 17.50 21.34
N ASP A 525 5.63 17.62 20.53
CA ASP A 525 6.71 18.59 20.76
C ASP A 525 6.29 20.05 20.52
N LEU A 526 5.11 20.25 19.93
CA LEU A 526 4.53 21.56 19.66
C LEU A 526 3.43 21.95 20.64
N VAL A 527 2.92 21.00 21.43
CA VAL A 527 2.02 21.31 22.54
C VAL A 527 2.82 22.02 23.64
N GLU A 528 2.20 22.96 24.35
CA GLU A 528 2.78 23.69 25.49
C GLU A 528 3.00 22.75 26.70
N ILE A 529 3.99 21.87 26.57
CA ILE A 529 4.51 20.98 27.62
C ILE A 529 6.00 21.26 27.73
N ASN A 530 6.37 21.98 28.78
CA ASN A 530 7.76 22.28 29.07
C ASN A 530 8.28 21.30 30.12
N LEU A 531 9.29 20.51 29.75
CA LEU A 531 9.98 19.63 30.68
C LEU A 531 11.21 20.36 31.19
N ASP A 532 11.18 20.79 32.45
CA ASP A 532 12.33 21.41 33.09
C ASP A 532 13.24 20.33 33.67
N GLU A 533 14.28 19.92 32.94
CA GLU A 533 15.25 18.94 33.42
C GLU A 533 16.01 19.43 34.67
N ASN A 534 16.08 20.75 34.93
CA ASN A 534 16.71 21.26 36.15
C ASN A 534 15.87 20.98 37.40
N TYR A 535 14.55 20.78 37.24
CA TYR A 535 13.63 20.52 38.33
C TYR A 535 14.04 19.31 39.18
N ILE A 536 14.57 18.25 38.56
CA ILE A 536 15.01 17.05 39.30
C ILE A 536 16.13 17.41 40.28
N SER A 537 17.09 18.23 39.85
CA SER A 537 18.20 18.67 40.69
C SER A 537 17.74 19.61 41.80
N ASP A 538 16.76 20.48 41.53
CA ASP A 538 16.24 21.43 42.50
C ASP A 538 15.31 20.76 43.52
N PHE A 539 14.51 19.78 43.09
CA PHE A 539 13.73 18.93 43.99
C PHE A 539 14.64 18.17 44.95
N TYR A 540 15.72 17.58 44.43
CA TYR A 540 16.70 16.87 45.27
C TYR A 540 17.33 17.80 46.33
N LYS A 541 17.71 19.03 45.95
CA LYS A 541 18.20 20.04 46.92
C LYS A 541 17.15 20.43 47.96
N LYS A 542 15.89 20.64 47.54
CA LYS A 542 14.79 20.95 48.47
C LYS A 542 14.60 19.82 49.49
N LEU A 543 14.70 18.57 49.03
CA LEU A 543 14.62 17.39 49.87
C LEU A 543 15.81 17.35 50.85
N GLU A 544 17.04 17.53 50.39
CA GLU A 544 18.23 17.56 51.27
C GLU A 544 18.16 18.66 52.33
N ILE A 545 17.73 19.87 51.96
CA ILE A 545 17.54 20.98 52.89
C ILE A 545 16.44 20.62 53.89
N GLY A 546 15.29 20.16 53.41
CA GLY A 546 14.17 19.75 54.26
C GLY A 546 14.53 18.63 55.24
N THR A 547 15.41 17.69 54.84
CA THR A 547 15.92 16.67 55.76
C THR A 547 16.90 17.22 56.78
N LYS A 548 17.76 18.18 56.40
CA LYS A 548 18.69 18.83 57.34
C LYS A 548 17.96 19.74 58.34
N ASP A 549 16.90 20.40 57.90
CA ASP A 549 16.08 21.30 58.71
C ASP A 549 15.16 20.57 59.71
N LEU A 550 15.03 19.23 59.62
CA LEU A 550 14.42 18.43 60.69
C LEU A 550 15.18 18.59 62.02
N GLY A 551 16.46 18.97 61.98
CA GLY A 551 17.29 19.22 63.17
C GLY A 551 17.83 17.93 63.80
N GLU A 552 19.02 18.03 64.42
CA GLU A 552 19.71 16.88 65.05
C GLU A 552 18.83 16.18 66.10
N ASP A 553 18.02 16.94 66.84
CA ASP A 553 17.13 16.40 67.89
C ASP A 553 16.02 15.48 67.33
N ILE A 554 15.44 15.82 66.16
CA ILE A 554 14.39 14.99 65.53
C ILE A 554 15.01 13.76 64.87
N GLU A 555 16.20 13.87 64.27
CA GLU A 555 16.90 12.69 63.75
C GLU A 555 17.31 11.72 64.86
N GLU A 556 17.75 12.24 66.01
CA GLU A 556 18.08 11.43 67.18
C GLU A 556 16.81 10.75 67.73
N ASP A 557 15.72 11.49 67.90
CA ASP A 557 14.40 10.96 68.32
C ASP A 557 13.86 9.90 67.35
N LEU A 558 13.92 10.13 66.04
CA LEU A 558 13.54 9.16 65.02
C LEU A 558 14.40 7.90 65.07
N GLY A 559 15.68 8.02 65.49
CA GLY A 559 16.59 6.91 65.74
C GLY A 559 16.11 5.97 66.84
N TRP A 560 15.41 6.47 67.87
CA TRP A 560 14.83 5.66 68.95
C TRP A 560 13.65 4.80 68.49
N TYR A 561 12.89 5.25 67.49
CA TYR A 561 11.73 4.53 66.97
C TYR A 561 12.06 3.53 65.87
N LYS A 562 13.27 3.60 65.33
CA LYS A 562 13.78 2.67 64.32
C LYS A 562 13.84 1.25 64.90
N ASP A 563 13.28 0.28 64.19
CA ASP A 563 13.12 -1.12 64.64
C ASP A 563 12.10 -1.34 65.79
N ILE A 564 11.42 -0.29 66.27
CA ILE A 564 10.33 -0.36 67.26
C ILE A 564 8.98 -0.09 66.58
N GLU A 565 8.84 1.03 65.86
CA GLU A 565 7.63 1.42 65.13
C GLU A 565 8.02 2.30 63.92
N ASP A 566 8.46 1.64 62.84
CA ASP A 566 8.96 2.30 61.61
C ASP A 566 7.92 3.25 60.96
N ARG A 567 6.62 3.07 61.26
CA ARG A 567 5.54 3.94 60.79
C ARG A 567 5.72 5.41 61.18
N ILE A 568 6.30 5.69 62.33
CA ILE A 568 6.51 7.08 62.80
C ILE A 568 7.54 7.78 61.90
N VAL A 569 8.59 7.06 61.52
CA VAL A 569 9.62 7.55 60.60
C VAL A 569 8.98 7.83 59.23
N ASP A 570 8.16 6.91 58.72
CA ASP A 570 7.47 7.06 57.45
C ASP A 570 6.51 8.26 57.44
N GLU A 571 5.79 8.53 58.53
CA GLU A 571 4.88 9.67 58.64
C GLU A 571 5.60 11.03 58.59
N VAL A 572 6.77 11.14 59.23
CA VAL A 572 7.57 12.37 59.19
C VAL A 572 8.09 12.65 57.78
N TYR A 573 8.72 11.65 57.14
CA TYR A 573 9.19 11.80 55.76
C TYR A 573 8.04 12.03 54.78
N SER A 574 6.90 11.35 54.98
CA SER A 574 5.67 11.57 54.21
C SER A 574 5.19 13.02 54.29
N THR A 575 5.17 13.61 55.49
CA THR A 575 4.74 15.00 55.70
C THR A 575 5.71 16.01 55.07
N LEU A 576 7.02 15.77 55.19
CA LEU A 576 8.05 16.58 54.54
C LEU A 576 7.87 16.58 53.02
N ILE A 577 7.73 15.39 52.43
CA ILE A 577 7.52 15.21 51.00
C ILE A 577 6.23 15.90 50.54
N ASP A 578 5.15 15.80 51.31
CA ASP A 578 3.90 16.51 51.00
C ASP A 578 4.12 18.03 50.95
N GLY A 579 4.90 18.57 51.88
CA GLY A 579 5.26 20.00 51.88
C GLY A 579 5.99 20.44 50.61
N ILE A 580 6.88 19.59 50.08
CA ILE A 580 7.68 19.89 48.88
C ILE A 580 6.86 19.71 47.60
N ILE A 581 6.04 18.66 47.52
CA ILE A 581 5.21 18.35 46.34
C ILE A 581 4.03 19.33 46.23
N LYS A 582 3.54 19.85 47.35
CA LYS A 582 2.37 20.74 47.38
C LYS A 582 2.63 22.04 46.63
N GLY A 583 1.88 22.25 45.55
CA GLY A 583 1.95 23.45 44.70
C GLY A 583 2.86 23.30 43.48
N GLU A 584 3.53 22.16 43.32
CA GLU A 584 4.23 21.83 42.08
C GLU A 584 3.24 21.55 40.94
N ASN A 585 3.64 21.92 39.72
CA ASN A 585 2.82 21.67 38.54
C ASN A 585 2.86 20.18 38.14
N ILE A 586 1.88 19.75 37.35
CA ILE A 586 1.74 18.33 36.98
C ILE A 586 2.91 17.84 36.12
N GLU A 587 3.49 18.71 35.29
CA GLU A 587 4.63 18.38 34.43
C GLU A 587 5.86 17.97 35.24
N ASN A 588 6.17 18.74 36.28
CA ASN A 588 7.26 18.50 37.21
C ASN A 588 7.06 17.18 37.98
N LEU A 589 5.84 16.92 38.44
CA LEU A 589 5.51 15.69 39.19
C LEU A 589 5.60 14.45 38.31
N VAL A 590 5.12 14.51 37.07
CA VAL A 590 5.27 13.41 36.11
C VAL A 590 6.75 13.19 35.76
N LEU A 591 7.51 14.26 35.53
CA LEU A 591 8.96 14.15 35.27
C LEU A 591 9.69 13.48 36.44
N LEU A 592 9.38 13.88 37.67
CA LEU A 592 9.92 13.28 38.88
C LEU A 592 9.59 11.79 39.00
N TYR A 593 8.35 11.40 38.71
CA TYR A 593 7.91 9.99 38.72
C TYR A 593 8.79 9.11 37.82
N PHE A 594 9.07 9.54 36.58
CA PHE A 594 9.90 8.76 35.66
C PHE A 594 11.40 8.79 35.98
N LYS A 595 11.89 9.82 36.67
CA LYS A 595 13.31 9.98 37.00
C LYS A 595 13.66 9.47 38.41
N LEU A 596 12.68 9.11 39.23
CA LEU A 596 12.87 8.74 40.65
C LEU A 596 13.93 7.63 40.85
N ASN A 597 13.93 6.63 39.99
CA ASN A 597 14.89 5.51 40.09
C ASN A 597 16.34 5.95 39.82
N SER A 598 16.54 6.99 39.02
CA SER A 598 17.87 7.54 38.71
C SER A 598 18.43 8.45 39.80
N MET A 599 17.61 8.84 40.79
CA MET A 599 18.02 9.69 41.90
C MET A 599 18.74 8.87 42.99
N ASP A 600 19.75 9.48 43.62
CA ASP A 600 20.47 8.89 44.74
C ASP A 600 19.70 9.12 46.06
N LEU A 601 18.62 8.36 46.24
CA LEU A 601 17.75 8.44 47.41
C LEU A 601 17.70 7.10 48.13
N THR A 602 17.47 7.14 49.45
CA THR A 602 17.25 5.94 50.25
C THR A 602 16.00 5.19 49.77
N LYS A 603 15.99 3.87 49.96
CA LYS A 603 14.88 3.01 49.52
C LYS A 603 13.53 3.45 50.10
N ASN A 604 13.50 3.83 51.38
CA ASN A 604 12.29 4.29 52.05
C ASN A 604 11.71 5.56 51.39
N ILE A 605 12.55 6.58 51.20
CA ILE A 605 12.13 7.84 50.55
C ILE A 605 11.62 7.59 49.13
N LYS A 606 12.28 6.70 48.36
CA LYS A 606 11.82 6.30 47.02
C LYS A 606 10.44 5.65 47.06
N GLU A 607 10.17 4.77 48.03
CA GLU A 607 8.88 4.10 48.17
C GLU A 607 7.77 5.10 48.54
N ILE A 608 8.02 6.01 49.48
CA ILE A 608 7.06 7.06 49.87
C ILE A 608 6.77 8.01 48.69
N LEU A 609 7.82 8.48 47.98
CA LEU A 609 7.67 9.33 46.80
C LEU A 609 6.88 8.62 45.69
N MET A 610 7.19 7.35 45.43
CA MET A 610 6.51 6.57 44.40
C MET A 610 5.02 6.43 44.71
N ASP A 611 4.66 6.11 45.95
CA ASP A 611 3.25 6.00 46.37
C ASP A 611 2.49 7.33 46.21
N LYS A 612 3.08 8.44 46.68
CA LYS A 612 2.47 9.78 46.56
C LYS A 612 2.31 10.23 45.11
N LEU A 613 3.35 10.10 44.30
CA LEU A 613 3.31 10.46 42.89
C LEU A 613 2.31 9.58 42.12
N THR A 614 2.26 8.27 42.42
CA THR A 614 1.29 7.35 41.82
C THR A 614 -0.14 7.79 42.15
N LYS A 615 -0.41 8.14 43.41
CA LYS A 615 -1.72 8.67 43.82
C LYS A 615 -2.05 9.95 43.05
N ILE A 616 -1.17 10.94 43.01
CA ILE A 616 -1.45 12.23 42.36
C ILE A 616 -1.65 12.09 40.84
N ILE A 617 -0.83 11.26 40.17
CA ILE A 617 -0.82 11.14 38.71
C ILE A 617 -1.97 10.26 38.21
N PHE A 618 -2.34 9.21 38.97
CA PHE A 618 -3.28 8.18 38.52
C PHE A 618 -4.62 8.12 39.28
N SER A 619 -4.88 8.99 40.27
CA SER A 619 -6.21 9.15 40.90
C SER A 619 -7.13 10.05 40.07
#